data_AF-A0A9E7B8R0-F1
#
_entry.id   AF-A0A9E7B8R0-F1
#
_cell.length_a   1.000
_cell.length_b   1.000
_cell.length_c   1.000
_cell.angle_alpha   90.00
_cell.angle_beta   90.00
_cell.angle_gamma   90.00
#
_symmetry.space_group_name_H-M   'P 1'
#
loop_
_entity.id
_entity.type
_entity.pdbx_description
1 polymer ?
#
loop_
_entity_poly.entity_id
_entity_poly.type
_entity_poly.pdbx_seq_one_letter_code
_entity_poly.pdbx_strand_id
1 'polypeptide(L)'
;MKSFFLTDHSLRRPWLVIILTLLATLLFALQFSKVKFDNDPENMLGKDEHVRVFHHEVKEKYALYDFVIVGIVNESHADGIFNVDTLGRIDQLTEQLLHLHRN
;
A
#
# COMPACT_ATOMS: atom_id res chain seq x y z
N MET A 1 0.38 19.54 54.49
CA MET A 1 -0.69 18.90 53.70
C MET A 1 -0.62 19.48 52.30
N LYS A 2 -0.20 18.71 51.29
CA LYS A 2 0.02 19.21 49.92
C LYS A 2 -1.34 19.46 49.28
N SER A 3 -1.64 20.70 48.89
CA SER A 3 -2.86 21.01 48.16
C SER A 3 -2.77 20.35 46.79
N PHE A 4 -3.68 19.42 46.50
CA PHE A 4 -3.84 18.84 45.17
C PHE A 4 -4.58 19.85 44.28
N PHE A 5 -3.90 20.96 43.97
CA PHE A 5 -4.45 22.10 43.23
C PHE A 5 -5.01 21.67 41.85
N LEU A 6 -4.29 20.79 41.15
CA LEU A 6 -4.70 20.27 39.84
C LEU A 6 -5.96 19.40 39.97
N THR A 7 -6.02 18.52 40.97
CA THR A 7 -7.17 17.64 41.18
C THR A 7 -8.42 18.43 41.61
N ASP A 8 -8.27 19.39 42.52
CA ASP A 8 -9.36 20.26 42.98
C ASP A 8 -9.87 21.15 41.83
N HIS A 9 -8.98 21.69 41.00
CA HIS A 9 -9.36 22.51 39.84
C HIS A 9 -10.08 21.69 38.75
N SER A 10 -9.60 20.48 38.47
CA SER A 10 -10.24 19.56 37.51
C SER A 10 -11.63 19.10 37.96
N LEU A 11 -11.84 18.91 39.27
CA LEU A 11 -13.14 18.53 39.84
C LEU A 11 -14.12 19.71 39.92
N ARG A 12 -13.63 20.94 40.12
CA ARG A 12 -14.49 22.15 40.17
C ARG A 12 -15.00 22.60 38.81
N ARG A 13 -14.29 22.30 37.71
CA ARG A 13 -14.68 22.67 36.34
C ARG A 13 -14.47 21.52 35.35
N PRO A 14 -15.22 20.41 35.51
CA PRO A 14 -15.03 19.19 34.70
C PRO A 14 -15.25 19.44 33.21
N TRP A 15 -16.15 20.34 32.85
CA TRP A 15 -16.45 20.69 31.46
C TRP A 15 -15.24 21.30 30.71
N LEU A 16 -14.37 22.06 31.40
CA LEU A 16 -13.15 22.60 30.78
C LEU A 16 -12.17 21.47 30.42
N VAL A 17 -12.02 20.48 31.31
CA VAL A 17 -11.16 19.31 31.06
C VAL A 17 -11.70 18.48 29.89
N ILE A 18 -13.02 18.29 29.82
CA ILE A 18 -13.68 17.56 28.73
C ILE A 18 -13.48 18.28 27.39
N ILE A 19 -13.73 19.60 27.32
CA ILE A 19 -13.50 20.38 26.10
C ILE A 19 -12.03 20.28 25.68
N LEU A 20 -11.10 20.49 26.61
CA LEU A 20 -9.68 20.52 26.29
C LEU A 20 -9.21 19.17 25.76
N THR A 21 -9.67 18.07 26.37
CA THR A 21 -9.40 16.71 25.90
C THR A 21 -10.02 16.48 24.51
N LEU A 22 -11.29 16.85 24.30
CA LEU A 22 -11.95 16.71 23.00
C LEU A 22 -11.24 17.50 21.90
N LEU A 23 -10.83 18.73 22.22
CA LEU A 23 -10.13 19.60 21.28
C LEU A 23 -8.75 19.05 20.94
N ALA A 24 -8.01 18.53 21.92
CA ALA A 24 -6.75 17.83 21.69
C ALA A 24 -6.96 16.59 20.81
N THR A 25 -7.95 15.75 21.11
CA THR A 25 -8.29 14.57 20.31
C THR A 25 -8.64 14.95 18.87
N LEU A 26 -9.47 15.99 18.67
CA LEU A 26 -9.85 16.44 17.34
C LEU A 26 -8.64 16.99 16.56
N LEU A 27 -7.76 17.75 17.22
CA LEU A 27 -6.53 18.24 16.60
C LEU A 27 -5.63 17.10 16.10
N PHE A 28 -5.48 16.02 16.87
CA PHE A 28 -4.74 14.83 16.41
C PHE A 28 -5.49 14.07 15.32
N ALA A 29 -6.81 13.94 15.42
CA ALA A 29 -7.64 13.29 14.41
C ALA A 29 -7.55 13.99 13.05
N LEU A 30 -7.49 15.33 13.02
CA LEU A 30 -7.30 16.09 11.78
C LEU A 30 -5.95 15.81 11.10
N GLN A 31 -4.93 15.36 11.83
CA GLN A 31 -3.66 14.95 11.22
C GLN A 31 -3.74 13.59 10.52
N PHE A 32 -4.81 12.81 10.72
CA PHE A 32 -4.95 11.48 10.13
C PHE A 32 -4.93 11.50 8.60
N SER A 33 -5.41 12.57 7.97
CA SER A 33 -5.31 12.75 6.51
C SER A 33 -3.87 12.78 5.98
N LYS A 34 -2.87 12.99 6.84
CA LYS A 34 -1.44 12.99 6.45
C LYS A 34 -0.79 11.62 6.54
N VAL A 35 -1.50 10.60 7.05
CA VAL A 35 -1.00 9.23 7.15
C VAL A 35 -0.78 8.68 5.74
N LYS A 36 0.43 8.20 5.48
CA LYS A 36 0.77 7.48 4.26
C LYS A 36 0.81 5.99 4.59
N PHE A 37 0.01 5.21 3.86
CA PHE A 37 0.04 3.76 3.98
C PHE A 37 1.12 3.21 3.05
N ASP A 38 2.12 2.59 3.65
CA ASP A 38 3.12 1.80 2.93
C ASP A 38 2.70 0.32 3.06
N ASN A 39 2.34 -0.29 1.94
CA ASN A 39 1.95 -1.70 1.88
C ASN A 39 3.05 -2.55 1.23
N ASP A 40 4.23 -1.99 1.00
CA ASP A 40 5.36 -2.74 0.48
C ASP A 40 5.95 -3.58 1.62
N PRO A 41 5.85 -4.93 1.57
CA PRO A 41 6.40 -5.79 2.60
C PRO A 41 7.92 -5.63 2.76
N GLU A 42 8.63 -5.15 1.73
CA GLU A 42 10.06 -4.91 1.80
C GLU A 42 10.41 -3.75 2.75
N ASN A 43 9.54 -2.74 2.85
CA ASN A 43 9.72 -1.61 3.77
C ASN A 43 9.41 -1.96 5.23
N MET A 44 8.91 -3.16 5.49
CA MET A 44 8.83 -3.72 6.84
C MET A 44 10.22 -4.16 7.37
N LEU A 45 11.21 -4.30 6.48
CA LEU A 45 12.60 -4.60 6.82
C LEU A 45 13.42 -3.30 6.94
N GLY A 46 14.42 -3.32 7.82
CA GLY A 46 15.40 -2.25 7.91
C GLY A 46 16.08 -2.00 6.55
N LYS A 47 16.43 -0.74 6.27
CA LYS A 47 17.08 -0.38 4.99
C LYS A 47 18.39 -1.12 4.75
N ASP A 48 19.13 -1.39 5.83
CA ASP A 48 20.43 -2.03 5.81
C ASP A 48 20.35 -3.56 6.07
N GLU A 49 19.14 -4.13 6.09
CA GLU A 49 18.96 -5.57 6.28
C GLU A 49 19.55 -6.33 5.09
N HIS A 50 20.44 -7.30 5.37
CA HIS A 50 21.20 -8.01 4.34
C HIS A 50 20.29 -8.64 3.26
N VAL A 51 19.15 -9.20 3.68
CA VAL A 51 18.18 -9.83 2.76
C VAL A 51 17.58 -8.81 1.79
N ARG A 52 17.32 -7.58 2.25
CA ARG A 52 16.77 -6.50 1.42
C ARG A 52 17.78 -6.03 0.38
N VAL A 53 19.01 -5.77 0.82
CA VAL A 53 20.10 -5.34 -0.08
C VAL A 53 20.38 -6.41 -1.13
N PHE A 54 20.50 -7.67 -0.71
CA PHE A 54 20.72 -8.78 -1.63
C PHE A 54 19.55 -8.95 -2.62
N HIS A 55 18.29 -8.78 -2.17
CA HIS A 55 17.14 -8.84 -3.07
C HIS A 55 17.21 -7.77 -4.17
N HIS A 56 17.59 -6.54 -3.83
CA HIS A 56 17.78 -5.46 -4.81
C HIS A 56 18.92 -5.75 -5.78
N GLU A 57 20.08 -6.19 -5.28
CA GLU A 57 21.21 -6.56 -6.13
C GLU A 57 20.85 -7.67 -7.12
N VAL A 58 20.11 -8.69 -6.67
CA VAL A 58 19.64 -9.79 -7.54
C VAL A 58 18.61 -9.29 -8.55
N LYS A 59 17.65 -8.44 -8.12
CA LYS A 59 16.63 -7.88 -9.03
C LYS A 59 17.27 -7.05 -10.13
N GLU A 60 18.26 -6.23 -9.80
CA GLU A 60 19.04 -5.42 -10.75
C GLU A 60 19.90 -6.30 -11.68
N LYS A 61 20.64 -7.26 -11.11
CA LYS A 61 21.59 -8.10 -11.86
C LYS A 61 20.93 -9.02 -12.88
N TYR A 62 19.76 -9.57 -12.54
CA TYR A 62 19.08 -10.55 -13.39
C TYR A 62 17.87 -9.96 -14.11
N ALA A 63 17.64 -8.65 -13.99
CA ALA A 63 16.48 -7.97 -14.57
C ALA A 63 15.20 -8.75 -14.31
N LEU A 64 14.97 -9.14 -13.05
CA LEU A 64 13.73 -9.80 -12.65
C LEU A 64 12.59 -8.79 -12.81
N TYR A 65 12.02 -8.76 -14.02
CA TYR A 65 10.96 -7.86 -14.42
C TYR A 65 9.71 -8.15 -13.62
N ASP A 66 8.92 -7.10 -13.41
CA ASP A 66 7.59 -7.25 -12.87
C ASP A 66 6.76 -8.03 -13.90
N PHE A 67 6.33 -9.25 -13.53
CA PHE A 67 5.51 -10.08 -14.41
C PHE A 67 4.10 -9.51 -14.47
N VAL A 68 3.58 -9.27 -15.67
CA VAL A 68 2.17 -8.91 -15.87
C VAL A 68 1.37 -10.19 -15.99
N ILE A 69 0.47 -10.43 -15.03
CA ILE A 69 -0.45 -11.57 -15.07
C ILE A 69 -1.76 -11.10 -15.70
N VAL A 70 -2.12 -11.67 -16.86
CA VAL A 70 -3.38 -11.38 -17.54
C VAL A 70 -4.26 -12.61 -17.51
N GLY A 71 -5.40 -12.51 -16.81
CA GLY A 71 -6.45 -13.52 -16.85
C GLY A 71 -7.37 -13.29 -18.04
N ILE A 72 -7.54 -14.30 -18.90
CA ILE A 72 -8.35 -14.22 -20.12
C ILE A 72 -9.46 -15.25 -20.03
N VAL A 73 -10.69 -14.79 -20.23
CA VAL A 73 -11.89 -15.62 -20.22
C VAL A 73 -12.66 -15.36 -21.50
N ASN A 74 -13.11 -16.42 -22.16
CA ASN A 74 -14.02 -16.33 -23.30
C ASN A 74 -15.19 -17.30 -23.07
N GLU A 75 -16.32 -16.77 -22.58
CA GLU A 75 -17.53 -17.56 -22.31
C GLU A 75 -18.45 -17.69 -23.55
N SER A 76 -18.14 -16.95 -24.62
CA SER A 76 -18.99 -16.88 -25.82
C SER A 76 -18.66 -17.96 -26.85
N HIS A 77 -17.44 -18.51 -26.84
CA HIS A 77 -17.02 -19.56 -27.75
C HIS A 77 -17.09 -20.94 -27.07
N ALA A 78 -17.57 -21.97 -27.79
CA ALA A 78 -17.74 -23.32 -27.24
C ALA A 78 -16.42 -23.90 -26.68
N ASP A 79 -15.31 -23.65 -27.38
CA ASP A 79 -13.96 -24.07 -26.95
C ASP A 79 -13.26 -23.11 -25.98
N GLY A 80 -14.00 -22.14 -25.41
CA GLY A 80 -13.45 -21.15 -24.50
C GLY A 80 -12.37 -20.31 -25.17
N ILE A 81 -11.16 -20.28 -24.60
CA ILE A 81 -10.01 -19.54 -25.15
C ILE A 81 -9.26 -20.30 -26.25
N PHE A 82 -9.51 -21.61 -26.42
CA PHE A 82 -8.72 -22.49 -27.30
C PHE A 82 -9.20 -22.44 -28.76
N ASN A 83 -9.51 -21.24 -29.26
CA ASN A 83 -9.89 -20.99 -30.64
C ASN A 83 -8.91 -20.01 -31.30
N VAL A 84 -8.83 -20.07 -32.63
CA VAL A 84 -7.88 -19.29 -33.44
C VAL A 84 -8.02 -17.79 -33.19
N ASP A 85 -9.25 -17.28 -33.10
CA ASP A 85 -9.51 -15.85 -32.91
C ASP A 85 -8.99 -15.34 -31.55
N THR A 86 -9.21 -16.11 -30.48
CA THR A 86 -8.77 -15.73 -29.13
C THR A 86 -7.26 -15.86 -28.99
N LEU A 87 -6.69 -16.98 -29.46
CA LEU A 87 -5.24 -17.20 -29.43
C LEU A 87 -4.49 -16.14 -30.25
N GLY A 88 -5.02 -15.73 -31.41
CA GLY A 88 -4.43 -14.65 -32.22
C GLY A 88 -4.42 -13.30 -31.51
N ARG A 89 -5.44 -12.99 -30.71
CA ARG A 89 -5.46 -11.77 -29.87
C ARG A 89 -4.43 -11.84 -28.73
N ILE A 90 -4.26 -13.01 -28.12
CA ILE A 90 -3.25 -13.23 -27.07
C ILE A 90 -1.85 -13.03 -27.63
N ASP A 91 -1.58 -13.58 -28.82
CA ASP A 91 -0.31 -13.41 -29.53
C ASP A 91 -0.03 -11.92 -29.84
N GLN A 92 -1.00 -11.22 -30.43
CA GLN A 92 -0.88 -9.79 -30.71
C GLN A 92 -0.62 -8.95 -29.45
N LEU A 93 -1.34 -9.24 -28.35
CA LEU A 93 -1.12 -8.56 -27.07
C LEU A 93 0.28 -8.83 -26.53
N THR A 94 0.76 -10.07 -26.65
CA THR A 94 2.10 -10.48 -26.20
C THR A 94 3.17 -9.72 -26.97
N GLU A 95 3.06 -9.66 -28.31
CA GLU A 95 3.98 -8.89 -29.16
C GLU A 95 3.98 -7.39 -28.82
N GLN A 96 2.81 -6.79 -28.59
CA GLN A 96 2.70 -5.39 -28.17
C GLN A 96 3.40 -5.12 -26.82
N LEU A 97 3.24 -6.03 -25.85
CA LEU A 97 3.88 -5.92 -24.54
C LEU A 97 5.40 -6.10 -24.63
N LEU A 98 5.88 -7.02 -25.45
CA LEU A 98 7.32 -7.22 -25.69
C LEU A 98 7.97 -5.99 -26.34
N HIS A 99 7.23 -5.26 -27.19
CA HIS A 99 7.70 -4.03 -27.81
C HIS A 99 7.74 -2.83 -26.86
N LEU A 100 6.86 -2.76 -25.86
CA LEU A 100 6.86 -1.70 -24.84
C LEU A 100 8.13 -1.65 -24.00
N HIS A 101 8.76 -2.81 -23.75
CA HIS A 101 9.98 -2.92 -22.96
C HIS A 101 11.26 -2.45 -23.70
N ARG A 102 11.21 -2.32 -25.03
CA ARG A 102 12.39 -2.03 -25.85
C ARG A 102 12.69 -0.55 -26.09
N ASN A 103 11.87 0.37 -25.56
CA ASN A 103 12.09 1.82 -25.61
C ASN A 103 12.43 2.37 -24.23
#